data_AF-A0A0A9EHX3-F1
#
_entry.id   AF-A0A0A9EHX3-F1
#
_cell.length_a   1.000
_cell.length_b   1.000
_cell.length_c   1.000
_cell.angle_alpha   90.00
_cell.angle_beta   90.00
_cell.angle_gamma   90.00
#
_symmetry.space_group_name_H-M   'P 1'
#
loop_
_entity.id
_entity.type
_entity.pdbx_description
1 polymer ?
#
loop_
_entity_poly.entity_id
_entity_poly.type
_entity_poly.pdbx_seq_one_letter_code
_entity_poly.pdbx_strand_id
1 'polypeptide(L)' 'MEMMEIREAVSDASDSQTLEKIQSQIKRKLETWSDSFQEAFDKRDFDRAVEATQRMRYYERAMEETVKKL' A
#
# COMPACT_ATOMS: atom_id res chain seq x y z
N MET A 1 1.16 9.23 2.55
CA MET A 1 0.40 9.26 1.31
C MET A 1 -0.92 8.56 1.48
N GLU A 2 -1.99 9.24 1.10
CA GLU A 2 -3.27 8.59 0.80
C GLU A 2 -3.20 7.85 -0.53
N MET A 3 -4.22 7.05 -0.85
CA MET A 3 -4.27 6.27 -2.09
C MET A 3 -4.01 7.15 -3.32
N MET A 4 -4.75 8.24 -3.45
CA MET A 4 -4.64 9.14 -4.60
C MET A 4 -3.21 9.68 -4.79
N GLU A 5 -2.56 10.07 -3.70
CA GLU A 5 -1.18 10.57 -3.71
C GLU A 5 -0.16 9.51 -4.15
N ILE A 6 -0.34 8.24 -3.76
CA ILE A 6 0.54 7.15 -4.24
C ILE A 6 0.37 6.95 -5.74
N ARG A 7 -0.87 6.97 -6.23
CA ARG A 7 -1.13 6.76 -7.65
C ARG A 7 -0.51 7.87 -8.51
N GLU A 8 -0.65 9.11 -8.08
CA GLU A 8 -0.03 10.26 -8.74
C GLU A 8 1.49 10.16 -8.71
N ALA A 9 2.08 9.87 -7.54
CA ALA A 9 3.53 9.69 -7.42
C ALA A 9 4.07 8.58 -8.34
N VAL A 10 3.37 7.44 -8.44
CA VAL A 10 3.73 6.36 -9.38
C VAL A 10 3.58 6.82 -10.82
N SER A 11 2.54 7.57 -11.15
CA SER A 11 2.28 8.09 -12.50
C SER A 11 3.38 9.06 -12.96
N ASP A 12 3.81 9.96 -12.08
CA ASP A 12 4.73 11.05 -12.40
C ASP A 12 6.21 10.62 -12.37
N ALA A 13 6.52 9.54 -11.63
CA ALA A 13 7.87 8.99 -11.59
C ALA A 13 8.29 8.44 -12.96
N SER A 14 9.48 8.87 -13.40
CA SER A 14 10.13 8.47 -14.65
C SER A 14 11.55 7.92 -14.45
N ASP A 15 12.12 8.08 -13.25
CA ASP A 15 13.43 7.55 -12.88
C ASP A 15 13.32 6.41 -11.85
N SER A 16 14.23 5.44 -11.94
CA SER A 16 14.28 4.26 -11.08
C SER A 16 14.46 4.63 -9.60
N GLN A 17 15.22 5.67 -9.28
CA GLN A 17 15.47 6.06 -7.89
C GLN A 17 14.20 6.55 -7.19
N THR A 18 13.36 7.31 -7.90
CA THR A 18 12.06 7.75 -7.40
C THR A 18 11.09 6.58 -7.26
N LEU A 19 11.06 5.67 -8.24
CA LEU A 19 10.23 4.47 -8.18
C LEU A 19 10.59 3.57 -6.99
N GLU A 20 11.87 3.37 -6.68
CA GLU A 20 12.33 2.61 -5.51
C GLU A 20 11.92 3.24 -4.17
N LYS A 21 11.94 4.59 -4.09
CA LYS A 21 11.46 5.31 -2.90
C LYS A 21 9.95 5.11 -2.71
N ILE A 22 9.19 5.19 -3.80
CA ILE A 22 7.74 4.94 -3.78
C ILE A 22 7.47 3.50 -3.37
N GLN A 23 8.19 2.53 -3.94
CA GLN A 23 8.10 1.11 -3.58
C GLN A 23 8.31 0.89 -2.07
N SER A 24 9.35 1.52 -1.51
CA SER A 24 9.66 1.45 -0.07
C SER A 24 8.53 2.04 0.80
N GLN A 25 7.90 3.12 0.34
CA GLN A 25 6.78 3.73 1.06
C GLN A 25 5.50 2.87 1.00
N ILE A 26 5.20 2.28 -0.16
CA ILE A 26 4.06 1.34 -0.31
C ILE A 26 4.26 0.13 0.60
N LYS A 27 5.49 -0.42 0.66
CA LYS A 27 5.81 -1.56 1.53
C LYS A 27 5.54 -1.26 3.00
N ARG A 28 5.97 -0.10 3.51
CA ARG A 28 5.69 0.31 4.90
C ARG A 28 4.19 0.45 5.17
N LYS A 29 3.41 0.90 4.18
CA LYS A 29 1.95 0.98 4.30
C LYS A 29 1.32 -0.41 4.34
N LEU A 30 1.76 -1.34 3.51
CA LEU A 30 1.33 -2.74 3.57
C LEU A 30 1.58 -3.35 4.95
N GLU A 31 2.79 -3.19 5.48
CA GLU A 31 3.15 -3.65 6.84
C GLU A 31 2.20 -3.05 7.89
N THR A 32 1.98 -1.74 7.86
CA THR A 32 1.05 -1.06 8.80
C THR A 32 -0.37 -1.62 8.73
N TRP A 33 -0.89 -1.87 7.52
CA TRP A 33 -2.25 -2.40 7.37
C TRP A 33 -2.34 -3.90 7.66
N SER A 34 -1.25 -4.65 7.47
CA SER A 34 -1.15 -6.04 7.89
C SER A 34 -1.20 -6.16 9.42
N ASP A 35 -0.45 -5.32 10.13
CA ASP A 35 -0.50 -5.26 11.60
C ASP A 35 -1.90 -4.86 12.10
N SER A 36 -2.54 -3.87 11.47
CA SER A 36 -3.91 -3.48 11.81
C SER A 36 -4.94 -4.57 11.51
N PHE A 37 -4.73 -5.37 10.47
CA PHE A 37 -5.58 -6.53 10.18
C PHE A 37 -5.44 -7.58 11.27
N GLN A 38 -4.21 -7.93 11.65
CA GLN A 38 -3.93 -8.92 12.69
C GLN A 38 -4.59 -8.52 14.01
N GLU A 39 -4.40 -7.27 14.45
CA GLU A 39 -5.01 -6.74 15.67
C GLU A 39 -6.54 -6.81 15.63
N ALA A 40 -7.15 -6.42 14.50
CA ALA A 40 -8.60 -6.44 14.34
C ALA A 40 -9.16 -7.87 14.33
N PHE A 41 -8.47 -8.78 13.64
CA PHE A 41 -8.86 -10.19 13.56
C PHE A 41 -8.79 -10.86 14.94
N ASP A 42 -7.73 -10.63 15.71
CA ASP A 42 -7.56 -11.17 17.06
C ASP A 42 -8.65 -10.67 18.03
N LYS A 43 -9.08 -9.42 17.86
CA LYS A 43 -10.16 -8.80 18.64
C LYS A 43 -11.57 -9.16 18.13
N ARG A 44 -11.67 -9.92 17.03
CA ARG A 44 -12.94 -10.20 16.31
C ARG A 44 -13.67 -8.93 15.84
N ASP A 45 -12.93 -7.85 15.62
CA ASP A 45 -13.40 -6.64 14.96
C ASP A 45 -13.32 -6.84 13.44
N PHE A 46 -14.31 -7.56 12.90
CA PHE A 46 -14.29 -7.97 11.50
C PHE A 46 -14.53 -6.80 10.53
N ASP A 47 -15.25 -5.76 10.95
CA ASP A 47 -15.44 -4.56 10.13
C ASP A 47 -14.10 -3.88 9.86
N ARG A 48 -13.27 -3.72 10.91
CA ARG A 48 -11.92 -3.18 10.75
C ARG A 48 -10.98 -4.12 10.00
N ALA A 49 -11.12 -5.43 10.17
CA ALA A 49 -10.33 -6.41 9.41
C ALA A 49 -10.65 -6.34 7.89
N VAL A 50 -11.93 -6.15 7.53
CA VAL A 50 -12.36 -5.93 6.15
C VAL A 50 -11.78 -4.62 5.61
N GLU A 51 -11.84 -3.52 6.37
CA GLU A 51 -11.23 -2.25 5.97
C GLU A 51 -9.73 -2.41 5.71
N ALA A 52 -8.99 -3.01 6.65
CA ALA A 52 -7.56 -3.23 6.50
C ALA A 52 -7.23 -4.05 5.24
N THR A 53 -8.02 -5.08 4.94
CA THR A 53 -7.86 -5.90 3.73
C THR A 53 -8.09 -5.10 2.44
N GLN A 54 -9.13 -4.26 2.41
CA GLN A 54 -9.41 -3.39 1.26
C GLN A 54 -8.26 -2.40 1.02
N ARG A 55 -7.69 -1.85 2.10
CA ARG A 55 -6.52 -0.96 2.04
C ARG A 55 -5.28 -1.71 1.54
N MET A 56 -5.00 -2.91 2.05
CA MET A 56 -3.87 -3.73 1.57
C MET A 56 -3.96 -4.01 0.08
N ARG A 57 -5.12 -4.44 -0.43
CA ARG A 57 -5.33 -4.70 -1.87
C ARG A 57 -5.01 -3.49 -2.75
N TYR A 58 -5.33 -2.29 -2.26
CA TYR A 58 -4.97 -1.06 -2.96
C TYR A 58 -3.45 -0.89 -3.07
N TYR A 59 -2.73 -1.04 -1.96
CA TYR A 59 -1.27 -0.88 -1.95
C TYR A 59 -0.56 -1.99 -2.74
N GLU A 60 -1.08 -3.22 -2.77
CA GLU A 60 -0.60 -4.29 -3.63
C GLU A 60 -0.68 -3.89 -5.12
N ARG A 61 -1.81 -3.32 -5.55
CA ARG A 61 -1.96 -2.84 -6.92
C ARG A 61 -0.99 -1.70 -7.25
N ALA A 62 -0.81 -0.75 -6.33
CA ALA A 62 0.16 0.32 -6.50
C ALA A 62 1.60 -0.22 -6.58
N MET A 63 1.91 -1.26 -5.81
CA MET A 63 3.20 -1.96 -5.88
C MET A 63 3.42 -2.57 -7.27
N GLU A 64 2.43 -3.29 -7.80
CA GLU A 64 2.51 -3.85 -9.15
C GLU A 64 2.69 -2.79 -10.23
N GLU A 65 1.97 -1.67 -10.14
CA GLU A 65 2.09 -0.54 -11.07
C GLU A 65 3.49 0.10 -10.99
N THR A 66 4.06 0.21 -9.79
CA THR A 66 5.43 0.73 -9.58
C THR A 66 6.47 -0.21 -10.18
N VAL A 67 6.36 -1.52 -9.93
CA VAL A 67 7.30 -2.53 -10.44
C VAL A 67 7.27 -2.62 -11.97
N LYS A 68 6.11 -2.44 -12.61
CA LYS A 68 6.01 -2.42 -14.08
C LYS A 68 6.73 -1.23 -14.74
N LYS A 69 7.00 -0.16 -13.98
CA LYS A 69 7.71 1.03 -14.47
C LYS A 69 9.22 0.98 -14.23
N LEU A 70 9.70 0.07 -13.38
CA LEU A 70 11.12 -0.21 -13.15
C LEU A 70 11.67 -1.08 -14.29
#